data_AF-A0A2D5VIZ6-F1
#
_entry.id   AF-A0A2D5VIZ6-F1
#
_cell.length_a   1.000
_cell.length_b   1.000
_cell.length_c   1.000
_cell.angle_alpha   90.00
_cell.angle_beta   90.00
_cell.angle_gamma   90.00
#
_symmetry.space_group_name_H-M   'P 1'
#
loop_
_entity.id
_entity.type
_entity.pdbx_description
1 polymer ?
#
loop_
_entity_poly.entity_id
_entity_poly.type
_entity_poly.pdbx_seq_one_letter_code
_entity_poly.pdbx_strand_id
1 'polypeptide(L)'
;MPNTPIGFGISIFAILAGLFLMAGGNFGMFIDPISILVVFVGPIGVTLASGTMRQFSNAMSAAGSIWGATAFPYAETIQQFKEMASVLRREGPMGLQAVDITDDLMQFGTELILGGVADSETLSAQMMP
;
A
#
# COMPACT_ATOMS: atom_id res chain seq x y z
N MET A 1 -12.36 -4.08 7.67
CA MET A 1 -13.23 -2.92 7.35
C MET A 1 -12.33 -1.72 7.16
N PRO A 2 -12.52 -0.88 6.14
CA PRO A 2 -11.72 0.32 5.96
C PRO A 2 -12.08 1.31 7.08
N ASN A 3 -11.19 1.42 8.08
CA ASN A 3 -11.34 2.31 9.24
C ASN A 3 -10.85 3.73 8.91
N THR A 4 -10.18 3.89 7.77
CA THR A 4 -9.61 5.13 7.25
C THR A 4 -10.63 6.26 7.21
N PRO A 5 -11.85 6.09 6.66
CA PRO A 5 -12.85 7.17 6.63
C PRO A 5 -13.29 7.63 8.03
N ILE A 6 -13.40 6.70 8.98
CA ILE A 6 -13.82 7.01 10.36
C ILE A 6 -12.72 7.80 11.07
N GLY A 7 -11.46 7.40 10.90
CA GLY A 7 -10.31 8.13 11.46
C GLY A 7 -10.20 9.54 10.91
N PHE A 8 -10.37 9.71 9.59
CA PHE A 8 -10.42 11.04 8.95
C PHE A 8 -11.59 11.88 9.46
N GLY A 9 -12.77 11.28 9.66
CA GLY A 9 -13.93 11.98 10.21
C GLY A 9 -13.69 12.52 11.64
N ILE A 10 -13.11 11.69 12.51
CA ILE A 10 -12.81 12.08 13.90
C ILE A 10 -11.75 13.18 13.94
N SER A 11 -10.67 13.08 13.14
CA SER A 11 -9.61 14.08 13.14
C SER A 11 -10.09 15.43 12.63
N ILE A 12 -10.85 15.45 11.53
CA ILE A 12 -11.45 16.67 10.98
C ILE A 12 -12.41 17.30 11.99
N PHE A 13 -13.27 16.49 12.62
CA PHE A 13 -14.21 16.99 13.62
C PHE A 13 -13.50 17.57 14.84
N ALA A 14 -12.45 16.92 15.34
CA ALA A 14 -11.67 17.42 16.47
C ALA A 14 -10.98 18.76 16.17
N ILE A 15 -10.42 18.90 14.97
CA ILE A 15 -9.78 20.15 14.53
C ILE A 15 -10.81 21.27 14.42
N LEU A 16 -11.96 21.02 13.77
CA LEU A 16 -13.02 22.01 13.60
C LEU A 16 -13.66 22.41 14.93
N ALA A 17 -13.92 21.45 15.82
CA ALA A 17 -14.44 21.72 17.16
C ALA A 17 -13.43 22.52 18.00
N GLY A 18 -12.15 22.18 17.95
CA GLY A 18 -11.09 22.95 18.59
C GLY A 18 -11.00 24.39 18.07
N LEU A 19 -11.08 24.58 16.75
CA LEU A 19 -11.13 25.90 16.13
C LEU A 19 -12.32 26.73 16.63
N PHE A 20 -13.52 26.14 16.60
CA PHE A 20 -14.75 26.83 16.97
C PHE A 20 -14.74 27.24 18.45
N LEU A 21 -14.29 26.34 19.33
CA LEU A 21 -14.25 26.57 20.78
C LEU A 21 -13.17 27.56 21.19
N MET A 22 -12.00 27.57 20.54
CA MET A 22 -10.89 28.46 20.92
C MET A 22 -10.93 29.85 20.27
N ALA A 23 -11.42 29.96 19.03
CA ALA A 23 -11.40 31.21 18.28
C ALA A 23 -12.73 31.97 18.29
N GLY A 24 -13.70 31.53 19.10
CA GLY A 24 -15.00 32.19 19.20
C GLY A 24 -15.78 32.26 17.88
N GLY A 25 -15.52 31.33 16.96
CA GLY A 25 -16.18 31.26 15.65
C GLY A 25 -15.56 32.10 14.52
N ASN A 26 -14.42 32.77 14.71
CA ASN A 26 -13.75 33.48 13.63
C ASN A 26 -12.79 32.58 12.83
N PHE A 27 -13.31 31.91 11.80
CA PHE A 27 -12.51 31.05 10.91
C PHE A 27 -11.45 31.81 10.09
N GLY A 28 -11.62 33.12 9.90
CA GLY A 28 -10.74 33.93 9.06
C GLY A 28 -9.31 34.09 9.60
N MET A 29 -9.09 33.87 10.90
CA MET A 29 -7.75 33.99 11.50
C MET A 29 -6.82 32.80 11.20
N PHE A 30 -7.36 31.68 10.73
CA PHE A 30 -6.59 30.48 10.42
C PHE A 30 -6.33 30.31 8.92
N ILE A 31 -6.99 31.10 8.07
CA ILE A 31 -6.79 31.09 6.62
C ILE A 31 -5.85 32.25 6.28
N ASP A 32 -4.57 32.01 6.52
CA ASP A 32 -3.49 32.90 6.09
C ASP A 32 -2.87 32.39 4.78
N PRO A 33 -2.85 33.19 3.71
CA PRO A 33 -2.25 32.81 2.43
C PRO A 33 -0.80 32.33 2.55
N ILE A 34 0.00 32.93 3.45
CA ILE A 34 1.41 32.56 3.64
C ILE A 34 1.51 31.17 4.26
N SER A 35 0.74 30.93 5.32
CA SER A 35 0.66 29.62 6.00
C SER A 35 0.24 28.49 5.05
N ILE A 36 -0.75 28.74 4.18
CA ILE A 36 -1.19 27.76 3.18
C ILE A 36 -0.06 27.45 2.20
N LEU A 37 0.65 28.48 1.72
CA LEU A 37 1.73 28.31 0.75
C LEU A 37 2.87 27.45 1.34
N VAL A 38 3.25 27.68 2.59
CA VAL A 38 4.31 26.88 3.24
C VAL A 38 3.89 25.43 3.47
N VAL A 39 2.65 25.18 3.91
CA VAL A 39 2.15 23.82 4.21
C VAL A 39 1.88 22.99 2.95
N PHE A 40 1.51 23.61 1.84
CA PHE A 40 1.35 22.89 0.58
C PHE A 40 2.65 22.80 -0.22
N VAL A 41 3.33 23.93 -0.46
CA VAL A 41 4.51 23.98 -1.34
C VAL A 41 5.75 23.41 -0.66
N GLY A 42 5.91 23.60 0.65
CA GLY A 42 7.07 23.10 1.40
C GLY A 42 7.19 21.58 1.37
N PRO A 43 6.19 20.83 1.87
CA PRO A 43 6.20 19.37 1.84
C PRO A 43 6.27 18.80 0.43
N ILE A 44 5.55 19.37 -0.53
CA ILE A 44 5.64 18.95 -1.94
C ILE A 44 7.07 19.12 -2.46
N GLY A 45 7.70 20.28 -2.22
CA GLY A 45 9.08 20.53 -2.61
C GLY A 45 10.09 19.59 -1.95
N VAL A 46 9.95 19.32 -0.65
CA VAL A 46 10.82 18.36 0.07
C VAL A 46 10.62 16.94 -0.44
N THR A 47 9.37 16.51 -0.68
CA THR A 47 9.12 15.17 -1.23
C THR A 47 9.71 14.99 -2.62
N LEU A 48 9.61 16.00 -3.49
CA LEU A 48 10.26 16.00 -4.80
C LEU A 48 11.79 16.03 -4.72
N ALA A 49 12.36 16.70 -3.72
CA ALA A 49 13.81 16.71 -3.50
C ALA A 49 14.34 15.39 -2.91
N SER A 50 13.51 14.67 -2.14
CA SER A 50 13.89 13.42 -1.48
C SER A 50 13.81 12.18 -2.36
N GLY A 51 13.06 12.23 -3.46
CA GLY A 51 12.71 11.07 -4.27
C GLY A 51 12.83 11.31 -5.77
N THR A 52 12.52 10.27 -6.55
CA THR A 52 12.45 10.41 -8.01
C THR A 52 11.08 10.90 -8.45
N MET A 53 11.02 11.55 -9.62
CA MET A 53 9.74 12.03 -10.18
C MET A 53 8.72 10.90 -10.38
N ARG A 54 9.21 9.67 -10.64
CA ARG A 54 8.40 8.45 -10.79
C ARG A 54 7.78 7.98 -9.47
N GLN A 55 8.50 8.10 -8.35
CA GLN A 55 7.97 7.79 -7.03
C GLN A 55 6.86 8.78 -6.63
N PHE A 56 7.04 10.07 -6.94
CA PHE A 56 6.01 11.07 -6.69
C PHE A 56 4.73 10.82 -7.49
N SER A 57 4.82 10.51 -8.78
CA SER A 57 3.64 10.19 -9.60
C SER A 57 2.93 8.91 -9.14
N ASN A 58 3.70 7.89 -8.74
CA ASN A 58 3.15 6.64 -8.21
C ASN A 58 2.45 6.86 -6.85
N ALA A 59 3.06 7.63 -5.95
CA ALA A 59 2.46 7.98 -4.67
C ALA A 59 1.15 8.77 -4.84
N MET A 60 1.11 9.69 -5.81
CA MET A 60 -0.11 10.46 -6.11
C MET A 60 -1.22 9.58 -6.68
N SER A 61 -0.87 8.58 -7.49
CA SER A 61 -1.83 7.61 -8.03
C SER A 61 -2.33 6.63 -6.96
N ALA A 62 -1.44 6.23 -6.04
CA ALA A 62 -1.75 5.35 -4.92
C ALA A 62 -2.56 6.03 -3.80
N ALA A 63 -2.57 7.37 -3.74
CA ALA A 63 -3.33 8.12 -2.73
C ALA A 63 -4.84 7.80 -2.77
N GLY A 64 -5.40 7.53 -3.95
CA GLY A 64 -6.80 7.12 -4.10
C GLY A 64 -7.09 5.72 -3.53
N SER A 65 -6.10 4.83 -3.55
CA SER A 65 -6.23 3.47 -3.04
C SER A 65 -6.30 3.41 -1.51
N ILE A 66 -5.95 4.48 -0.79
CA ILE A 66 -6.00 4.55 0.68
C ILE A 66 -7.44 4.40 1.22
N TRP A 67 -8.45 4.76 0.41
CA TRP A 67 -9.86 4.64 0.78
C TRP A 67 -10.41 3.23 0.56
N GLY A 68 -9.82 2.48 -0.38
CA GLY A 68 -10.11 1.08 -0.62
C GLY A 68 -9.10 0.22 0.11
N ALA A 69 -9.34 -0.11 1.37
CA ALA A 69 -8.52 -1.11 2.04
C ALA A 69 -8.73 -2.46 1.36
N THR A 70 -7.81 -2.84 0.47
CA THR A 70 -7.67 -4.22 -0.01
C THR A 70 -7.25 -5.03 1.20
N ALA A 71 -8.22 -5.62 1.89
CA ALA A 71 -7.94 -6.54 2.97
C ALA A 71 -7.31 -7.78 2.34
N PHE A 72 -6.00 -7.93 2.49
CA PHE A 72 -5.32 -9.14 2.06
C PHE A 72 -5.86 -10.32 2.90
N PRO A 73 -6.38 -11.40 2.29
CA PRO A 73 -6.98 -12.51 3.01
C PRO A 73 -5.90 -13.40 3.63
N TYR A 74 -5.25 -12.91 4.69
CA TYR A 74 -4.11 -13.59 5.34
C TYR A 74 -4.41 -15.06 5.69
N ALA A 75 -5.63 -15.36 6.14
CA ALA A 75 -6.02 -16.71 6.52
C ALA A 75 -6.05 -17.68 5.33
N GLU A 76 -6.55 -17.22 4.18
CA GLU A 76 -6.64 -18.00 2.95
C GLU A 76 -5.25 -18.24 2.36
N THR A 77 -4.42 -17.20 2.33
CA THR A 77 -3.02 -17.32 1.90
C THR A 77 -2.24 -18.29 2.77
N ILE A 78 -2.40 -18.24 4.10
CA ILE A 78 -1.73 -19.20 5.02
C ILE A 78 -2.21 -20.63 4.76
N GLN A 79 -3.49 -20.83 4.44
CA GLN A 79 -4.03 -22.14 4.12
C GLN A 79 -3.44 -22.69 2.82
N GLN A 80 -3.33 -21.85 1.78
CA GLN A 80 -2.69 -22.20 0.51
C GLN A 80 -1.20 -22.57 0.71
N PHE A 81 -0.46 -21.84 1.53
CA PHE A 81 0.93 -22.21 1.90
C PHE A 81 1.02 -23.57 2.59
N LYS A 82 0.07 -23.91 3.48
CA LYS A 82 0.06 -25.23 4.14
C LYS A 82 -0.21 -26.36 3.15
N GLU A 83 -1.13 -26.15 2.21
CA GLU A 83 -1.46 -27.12 1.17
C GLU A 83 -0.24 -27.36 0.27
N MET A 84 0.39 -26.29 -0.23
CA MET A 84 1.64 -26.37 -1.01
C MET A 84 2.76 -27.10 -0.27
N ALA A 85 2.97 -26.81 1.02
CA ALA A 85 3.98 -27.50 1.84
C ALA A 85 3.67 -29.00 2.00
N SER A 86 2.39 -29.36 2.09
CA SER A 86 1.97 -30.77 2.19
C SER A 86 2.19 -31.54 0.88
N VAL A 87 1.93 -30.91 -0.27
CA VAL A 87 2.16 -31.46 -1.61
C VAL A 87 3.65 -31.63 -1.85
N LEU A 88 4.46 -30.58 -1.57
CA LEU A 88 5.92 -30.63 -1.70
C LEU A 88 6.53 -31.79 -0.90
N ARG A 89 6.01 -32.07 0.31
CA ARG A 89 6.49 -33.18 1.14
C ARG A 89 6.10 -34.57 0.62
N ARG A 90 4.95 -34.69 -0.04
CA ARG A 90 4.41 -35.97 -0.53
C ARG A 90 4.91 -36.32 -1.92
N GLU A 91 4.93 -35.35 -2.81
CA GLU A 91 5.14 -35.54 -4.26
C GLU A 91 6.47 -34.95 -4.73
N GLY A 92 7.18 -34.22 -3.86
CA GLY A 92 8.41 -33.53 -4.20
C GLY A 92 8.16 -32.22 -4.96
N PRO A 93 9.22 -31.56 -5.45
CA PRO A 93 9.12 -30.23 -6.07
C PRO A 93 8.19 -30.21 -7.29
N MET A 94 8.18 -31.26 -8.11
CA MET A 94 7.35 -31.33 -9.33
C MET A 94 5.84 -31.38 -9.06
N GLY A 95 5.42 -31.82 -7.87
CA GLY A 95 4.00 -31.85 -7.50
C GLY A 95 3.39 -30.45 -7.33
N LEU A 96 4.23 -29.43 -7.11
CA LEU A 96 3.76 -28.04 -6.98
C LEU A 96 3.17 -27.47 -8.28
N GLN A 97 3.44 -28.06 -9.45
CA GLN A 97 2.83 -27.64 -10.72
C GLN A 97 1.33 -27.96 -10.81
N ALA A 98 0.84 -28.91 -10.01
CA ALA A 98 -0.56 -29.32 -10.00
C ALA A 98 -1.43 -28.45 -9.07
N VAL A 99 -0.81 -27.55 -8.29
CA VAL A 99 -1.51 -26.64 -7.38
C VAL A 99 -1.85 -25.37 -8.14
N ASP A 100 -3.13 -24.99 -8.15
CA ASP A 100 -3.58 -23.72 -8.73
C ASP A 100 -3.18 -22.56 -7.80
N ILE A 101 -2.29 -21.70 -8.28
CA ILE A 101 -1.75 -20.57 -7.53
C ILE A 101 -2.26 -19.28 -8.17
N THR A 102 -3.07 -18.54 -7.43
CA THR A 102 -3.73 -17.31 -7.90
C THR A 102 -2.92 -16.04 -7.62
N ASP A 103 -1.84 -16.13 -6.84
CA ASP A 103 -1.00 -14.98 -6.46
C ASP A 103 0.34 -15.04 -7.22
N ASP A 104 0.64 -13.97 -7.95
CA ASP A 104 1.83 -13.85 -8.80
C ASP A 104 3.14 -14.08 -8.03
N LEU A 105 3.20 -13.72 -6.73
CA LEU A 105 4.40 -13.86 -5.91
C LEU A 105 4.56 -15.31 -5.41
N MET A 106 3.46 -15.98 -5.07
CA MET A 106 3.48 -17.41 -4.75
C MET A 106 3.84 -18.26 -5.97
N GLN A 107 3.39 -17.87 -7.16
CA GLN A 107 3.76 -18.53 -8.41
C GLN A 107 5.26 -18.40 -8.68
N PHE A 108 5.80 -17.18 -8.56
CA PHE A 108 7.24 -16.92 -8.68
C PHE A 108 8.07 -17.76 -7.69
N GLY A 109 7.66 -17.83 -6.42
CA GLY A 109 8.34 -18.66 -5.41
C GLY A 109 8.33 -20.15 -5.75
N THR A 110 7.25 -20.63 -6.38
CA THR A 110 7.10 -22.03 -6.79
C THR A 110 7.99 -22.38 -7.98
N GLU A 111 8.08 -21.49 -8.96
CA GLU A 111 8.96 -21.64 -10.13
C GLU A 111 10.43 -21.69 -9.72
N LEU A 112 10.84 -20.91 -8.71
CA LEU A 112 12.18 -20.99 -8.13
C LEU A 112 12.47 -22.36 -7.49
N ILE A 113 11.50 -22.94 -6.77
CA ILE A 113 11.64 -24.27 -6.16
C ILE A 113 11.75 -25.37 -7.23
N LEU A 114 11.07 -25.19 -8.36
CA LEU A 114 11.12 -26.08 -9.52
C LEU A 114 12.43 -25.98 -10.32
N GLY A 115 13.32 -25.04 -9.98
CA GLY A 115 14.59 -24.82 -10.65
C GLY A 115 14.50 -23.90 -11.88
N GLY A 116 13.41 -23.16 -12.03
CA GLY A 116 13.26 -22.15 -13.07
C GLY A 116 14.14 -20.92 -12.80
N VAL A 117 15.07 -20.64 -13.72
CA VAL A 117 15.89 -19.41 -13.75
C VAL A 117 15.54 -18.56 -14.98
N ALA A 118 14.42 -18.82 -15.66
CA ALA A 118 14.15 -18.23 -16.98
C ALA A 118 12.70 -17.77 -17.16
N ASP A 119 12.23 -16.91 -16.27
CA ASP A 119 11.44 -15.72 -16.67
C ASP A 119 11.53 -14.61 -15.59
N SER A 120 12.62 -14.67 -14.82
CA SER A 120 12.77 -13.98 -13.55
C SER A 120 13.19 -12.52 -13.67
N GLU A 121 13.53 -12.02 -14.87
CA GLU A 121 14.05 -10.66 -15.02
C GLU A 121 12.93 -9.60 -15.08
N THR A 122 11.74 -9.94 -15.61
CA THR A 122 10.64 -8.98 -15.79
C THR A 122 9.80 -8.78 -14.52
N LEU A 123 9.58 -9.85 -13.74
CA LEU A 123 8.89 -9.80 -12.45
C LEU A 123 9.80 -9.31 -11.32
N SER A 124 11.07 -9.71 -11.26
CA SER A 124 12.00 -9.16 -10.27
C SER A 124 12.31 -7.68 -10.53
N ALA A 125 12.36 -7.23 -11.79
CA ALA A 125 12.46 -5.81 -12.12
C ALA A 125 11.19 -5.00 -11.83
N GLN A 126 10.01 -5.64 -11.75
CA GLN A 126 8.76 -5.01 -11.28
C GLN A 126 8.62 -5.03 -9.75
N MET A 127 9.29 -5.95 -9.06
CA MET A 127 9.29 -6.07 -7.60
C MET A 127 10.40 -5.24 -6.92
N MET A 128 11.40 -4.75 -7.67
CA MET A 128 12.34 -3.74 -7.18
C MET A 128 11.74 -2.34 -7.35
N PRO A 129 11.60 -1.55 -6.26
CA PRO A 129 10.99 -0.22 -6.29
C PRO A 129 11.77 0.82 -7.10
#